data_AF-A0A8K1FSJ3-F1
#
_entry.id   AF-A0A8K1FSJ3-F1
#
_cell.length_a   1.000
_cell.length_b   1.000
_cell.length_c   1.000
_cell.angle_alpha   90.00
_cell.angle_beta   90.00
_cell.angle_gamma   90.00
#
_symmetry.space_group_name_H-M   'P 1'
#
loop_
_entity.id
_entity.type
_entity.pdbx_description
1 polymer ?
#
loop_
_entity_poly.entity_id
_entity_poly.type
_entity_poly.pdbx_seq_one_letter_code
_entity_poly.pdbx_strand_id
1 'polypeptide(L)'
;MAALPDSRPDMAGDVPPAAVEPGRVVEALELLLGPISDGDSAAEPALCPETLRSNAAALEERLSRAEGWAALRQLRAAVLSRAPALAAGMAGEEPGWATACGLLALLLCLKERLASLAASPAIPAAPGEPPPPGADTLSVGQERAVRRALRAALGLGLLPHLPPGLGPGPGPGLGPPGTRGPRLFAAVAALAELARLPALGAPLLARHLRLLLSALCGLGHGPTALCQ
;
A
#
# COMPACT_ATOMS: atom_id res chain seq x y z
N MET A 1 -29.89 -3.11 -60.09
CA MET A 1 -30.41 -2.35 -58.93
C MET A 1 -30.76 -3.34 -57.84
N ALA A 2 -30.33 -3.06 -56.59
CA ALA A 2 -30.45 -3.84 -55.34
C ALA A 2 -29.49 -5.05 -55.23
N ALA A 3 -28.26 -4.93 -54.68
CA ALA A 3 -27.80 -4.56 -53.32
C ALA A 3 -27.97 -5.70 -52.28
N LEU A 4 -26.88 -6.43 -52.04
CA LEU A 4 -26.66 -7.27 -50.85
C LEU A 4 -26.56 -6.38 -49.59
N PRO A 5 -27.08 -6.82 -48.44
CA PRO A 5 -26.57 -6.37 -47.15
C PRO A 5 -25.44 -7.29 -46.66
N ASP A 6 -24.25 -6.71 -46.62
CA ASP A 6 -23.05 -7.20 -45.95
C ASP A 6 -23.23 -7.03 -44.43
N SER A 7 -23.48 -8.12 -43.71
CA SER A 7 -23.55 -8.11 -42.24
C SER A 7 -22.16 -8.36 -41.66
N ARG A 8 -21.41 -7.27 -41.45
CA ARG A 8 -20.25 -7.26 -40.56
C ARG A 8 -20.74 -7.18 -39.12
N PRO A 9 -20.37 -8.11 -38.22
CA PRO A 9 -20.51 -7.85 -36.79
C PRO A 9 -19.43 -6.86 -36.38
N ASP A 10 -19.88 -5.73 -35.81
CA ASP A 10 -19.03 -4.78 -35.11
C ASP A 10 -18.23 -5.51 -34.02
N MET A 11 -16.93 -5.62 -34.26
CA MET A 11 -15.93 -5.90 -33.23
C MET A 11 -15.89 -4.68 -32.32
N ALA A 12 -16.83 -4.63 -31.38
CA ALA A 12 -16.69 -3.82 -30.18
C ALA A 12 -15.42 -4.32 -29.47
N GLY A 13 -14.31 -3.63 -29.76
CA GLY A 13 -13.08 -3.80 -29.02
C GLY A 13 -13.40 -3.58 -27.56
N ASP A 14 -13.39 -4.66 -26.80
CA ASP A 14 -13.32 -4.65 -25.35
C ASP A 14 -11.99 -3.97 -25.01
N VAL A 15 -12.02 -2.64 -24.90
CA VAL A 15 -10.87 -1.86 -24.44
C VAL A 15 -10.65 -2.32 -23.01
N PRO A 16 -9.56 -3.05 -22.72
CA PRO A 16 -9.34 -3.54 -21.37
C PRO A 16 -9.35 -2.34 -20.43
N PRO A 17 -9.96 -2.45 -19.24
CA PRO A 17 -10.05 -1.34 -18.30
C PRO A 17 -8.65 -0.77 -18.10
N ALA A 18 -8.52 0.55 -18.30
CA ALA A 18 -7.24 1.25 -18.29
C ALA A 18 -6.36 0.74 -17.15
N ALA A 19 -5.31 0.00 -17.50
CA ALA A 19 -4.43 -0.66 -16.55
C ALA A 19 -3.80 0.40 -15.63
N VAL A 20 -3.94 0.24 -14.31
CA VAL A 20 -3.27 1.14 -13.36
C VAL A 20 -1.77 0.99 -13.52
N GLU A 21 -1.10 2.07 -13.91
CA GLU A 21 0.35 2.12 -13.94
C GLU A 21 0.90 2.09 -12.50
N PRO A 22 1.99 1.34 -12.23
CA PRO A 22 2.60 1.33 -10.90
C PRO A 22 3.02 2.73 -10.45
N GLY A 23 3.37 3.61 -11.39
CA GLY A 23 3.66 5.03 -11.14
C GLY A 23 2.50 5.78 -10.49
N ARG A 24 1.24 5.48 -10.87
CA ARG A 24 0.04 6.11 -10.28
C ARG A 24 -0.14 5.72 -8.82
N VAL A 25 0.17 4.47 -8.47
CA VAL A 25 0.11 4.00 -7.08
C VAL A 25 1.20 4.67 -6.24
N VAL A 26 2.39 4.84 -6.81
CA VAL A 26 3.50 5.55 -6.15
C VAL A 26 3.21 7.03 -5.96
N GLU A 27 2.62 7.71 -6.96
CA GLU A 27 2.15 9.09 -6.83
C GLU A 27 1.15 9.21 -5.66
N ALA A 28 0.24 8.26 -5.52
CA ALA A 28 -0.71 8.23 -4.41
C ALA A 28 -0.03 8.05 -3.04
N LEU A 29 1.01 7.20 -2.96
CA LEU A 29 1.81 7.03 -1.74
C LEU A 29 2.53 8.32 -1.36
N GLU A 30 3.10 9.02 -2.34
CA GLU A 30 3.81 10.28 -2.10
C GLU A 30 2.87 11.41 -1.71
N LEU A 31 1.68 11.51 -2.33
CA LEU A 31 0.65 12.46 -1.92
C LEU A 31 0.22 12.24 -0.47
N LEU A 32 0.06 10.98 -0.03
CA LEU A 32 -0.34 10.67 1.33
C LEU A 32 0.77 11.01 2.34
N LEU A 33 2.03 10.75 2.00
CA LEU A 33 3.19 11.00 2.87
C LEU A 33 3.68 12.46 2.84
N GLY A 34 3.27 13.23 1.84
CA GLY A 34 3.77 14.57 1.57
C GLY A 34 5.19 14.58 0.96
N PRO A 35 5.70 15.77 0.59
CA PRO A 35 7.02 15.91 -0.01
C PRO A 35 8.13 15.35 0.88
N ILE A 36 9.23 14.91 0.27
CA ILE A 36 10.47 14.62 0.98
C ILE A 36 11.02 15.98 1.40
N SER A 37 11.17 16.23 2.70
CA SER A 37 11.85 17.44 3.15
C SER A 37 13.34 17.27 2.84
N ASP A 38 13.87 18.01 1.87
CA ASP A 38 15.29 18.04 1.50
C ASP A 38 16.18 18.73 2.56
N GLY A 39 15.70 18.84 3.81
CA GLY A 39 16.40 19.48 4.91
C GLY A 39 17.28 18.49 5.66
N ASP A 40 18.58 18.80 5.71
CA ASP A 40 19.67 18.10 6.40
C ASP A 40 19.53 18.02 7.95
N SER A 41 18.31 18.12 8.46
CA SER A 41 18.01 17.95 9.88
C SER A 41 17.66 16.48 10.14
N ALA A 42 18.46 15.83 10.99
CA ALA A 42 18.20 14.50 11.56
C ALA A 42 16.91 14.42 12.41
N ALA A 43 16.01 15.40 12.31
CA ALA A 43 14.65 15.34 12.81
C ALA A 43 13.78 14.75 11.69
N GLU A 44 13.33 13.50 11.88
CA GLU A 44 12.26 12.93 11.06
C GLU A 44 11.13 13.96 10.92
N PRO A 45 10.48 14.09 9.75
CA PRO A 45 9.25 14.86 9.70
C PRO A 45 8.29 14.16 10.65
N ALA A 46 8.12 14.72 11.85
CA ALA A 46 7.08 14.30 12.77
C ALA A 46 5.80 14.43 11.94
N LEU A 47 5.22 13.28 11.56
CA LEU A 47 4.05 13.21 10.70
C LEU A 47 2.89 13.80 11.50
N CYS A 48 2.79 15.13 11.46
CA CYS A 48 1.83 15.89 12.21
C CYS A 48 0.43 15.42 11.81
N PRO A 49 -0.45 15.09 12.77
CA PRO A 49 -1.75 14.50 12.47
C PRO A 49 -2.60 15.40 11.56
N GLU A 50 -2.48 16.72 11.68
CA GLU A 50 -3.15 17.70 10.82
C GLU A 50 -2.68 17.58 9.36
N THR A 51 -1.37 17.46 9.14
CA THR A 51 -0.78 17.26 7.81
C THR A 51 -1.24 15.94 7.20
N LEU A 52 -1.26 14.86 7.99
CA LEU A 52 -1.73 13.55 7.52
C LEU A 52 -3.20 13.60 7.09
N ARG A 53 -4.07 14.27 7.87
CA ARG A 53 -5.48 14.46 7.51
C ARG A 53 -5.63 15.27 6.22
N SER A 54 -4.88 16.36 6.09
CA SER A 54 -4.89 17.20 4.89
C SER A 54 -4.46 16.42 3.65
N ASN A 55 -3.36 15.68 3.74
CA ASN A 55 -2.85 14.83 2.66
C ASN A 55 -3.86 13.73 2.27
N ALA A 56 -4.48 13.09 3.26
CA ALA A 56 -5.51 12.09 3.02
C ALA A 56 -6.72 12.70 2.29
N ALA A 57 -7.20 13.87 2.73
CA ALA A 57 -8.29 14.58 2.07
C ALA A 57 -7.94 14.95 0.62
N ALA A 58 -6.72 15.45 0.38
CA ALA A 58 -6.25 15.78 -0.96
C ALA A 58 -6.17 14.54 -1.87
N LEU A 59 -5.75 13.39 -1.33
CA LEU A 59 -5.75 12.13 -2.05
C LEU A 59 -7.18 11.67 -2.43
N GLU A 60 -8.13 11.75 -1.50
CA GLU A 60 -9.54 11.40 -1.78
C GLU A 60 -10.19 12.35 -2.80
N GLU A 61 -9.88 13.63 -2.74
CA GLU A 61 -10.32 14.62 -3.72
C GLU A 61 -9.79 14.28 -5.12
N ARG A 62 -8.51 13.88 -5.22
CA ARG A 62 -7.89 13.48 -6.50
C ARG A 62 -8.49 12.18 -7.04
N LEU A 63 -8.72 11.19 -6.17
CA LEU A 63 -9.35 9.91 -6.53
C LEU A 63 -10.81 10.07 -7.00
N SER A 64 -11.53 11.06 -6.47
CA SER A 64 -12.93 11.32 -6.83
C SER A 64 -13.08 12.16 -8.09
N ARG A 65 -12.19 13.13 -8.34
CA ARG A 65 -12.35 14.11 -9.42
C ARG A 65 -11.54 13.83 -10.69
N ALA A 66 -10.42 13.12 -10.61
CA ALA A 66 -9.55 12.94 -11.77
C ALA A 66 -9.87 11.64 -12.51
N GLU A 67 -10.23 11.74 -13.79
CA GLU A 67 -10.55 10.59 -14.64
C GLU A 67 -9.38 9.58 -14.71
N GLY A 68 -8.14 10.07 -14.74
CA GLY A 68 -6.92 9.24 -14.73
C GLY A 68 -6.70 8.42 -13.44
N TRP A 69 -7.50 8.66 -12.40
CA TRP A 69 -7.45 7.97 -11.10
C TRP A 69 -8.56 6.94 -10.92
N ALA A 70 -9.50 6.84 -11.86
CA ALA A 70 -10.63 5.92 -11.77
C ALA A 70 -10.19 4.45 -11.62
N ALA A 71 -9.19 4.03 -12.38
CA ALA A 71 -8.64 2.68 -12.30
C ALA A 71 -7.98 2.40 -10.93
N LEU A 72 -7.25 3.36 -10.37
CA LEU A 72 -6.66 3.23 -9.03
C LEU A 72 -7.75 3.18 -7.95
N ARG A 73 -8.80 4.00 -8.07
CA ARG A 73 -9.96 3.98 -7.18
C ARG A 73 -10.66 2.62 -7.20
N GLN A 74 -10.88 2.04 -8.38
CA GLN A 74 -11.47 0.70 -8.52
C GLN A 74 -10.59 -0.38 -7.91
N LEU A 75 -9.28 -0.35 -8.19
CA LEU A 75 -8.33 -1.30 -7.61
C LEU A 75 -8.29 -1.20 -6.07
N ARG A 76 -8.26 0.04 -5.53
CA ARG A 76 -8.29 0.28 -4.09
C ARG A 76 -9.58 -0.24 -3.48
N ALA A 77 -10.73 -0.04 -4.11
CA ALA A 77 -11.99 -0.61 -3.65
C ALA A 77 -11.97 -2.15 -3.62
N ALA A 78 -11.40 -2.80 -4.64
CA ALA A 78 -11.24 -4.25 -4.70
C ALA A 78 -10.24 -4.81 -3.67
N VAL A 79 -9.20 -4.05 -3.32
CA VAL A 79 -8.30 -4.40 -2.22
C VAL A 79 -9.02 -4.28 -0.88
N LEU A 80 -9.75 -3.19 -0.66
CA LEU A 80 -10.44 -2.92 0.60
C LEU A 80 -11.62 -3.86 0.85
N SER A 81 -12.30 -4.33 -0.19
CA SER A 81 -13.35 -5.35 -0.05
C SER A 81 -12.79 -6.69 0.47
N ARG A 82 -11.52 -6.99 0.20
CA ARG A 82 -10.79 -8.17 0.71
C ARG A 82 -10.12 -7.92 2.06
N ALA A 83 -10.00 -6.65 2.49
CA ALA A 83 -9.37 -6.23 3.72
C ALA A 83 -10.27 -5.27 4.52
N PRO A 84 -11.42 -5.75 5.04
CA PRO A 84 -12.43 -4.89 5.68
C PRO A 84 -11.92 -4.15 6.92
N ALA A 85 -10.94 -4.74 7.64
CA ALA A 85 -10.32 -4.09 8.79
C ALA A 85 -9.53 -2.83 8.40
N LEU A 86 -8.88 -2.81 7.22
CA LEU A 86 -8.23 -1.61 6.70
C LEU A 86 -9.26 -0.56 6.27
N ALA A 87 -10.36 -1.00 5.64
CA ALA A 87 -11.44 -0.10 5.23
C ALA A 87 -12.06 0.61 6.45
N ALA A 88 -12.39 -0.15 7.49
CA ALA A 88 -12.88 0.40 8.75
C ALA A 88 -11.85 1.33 9.43
N GLY A 89 -10.56 0.96 9.36
CA GLY A 89 -9.48 1.77 9.92
C GLY A 89 -9.30 3.13 9.26
N MET A 90 -9.44 3.21 7.93
CA MET A 90 -9.38 4.48 7.19
C MET A 90 -10.54 5.41 7.48
N ALA A 91 -11.72 4.87 7.81
CA ALA A 91 -12.89 5.67 8.22
C ALA A 91 -12.82 6.12 9.68
N GLY A 92 -11.81 5.68 10.44
CA GLY A 92 -11.64 6.02 11.84
C GLY A 92 -11.13 7.44 12.07
N GLU A 93 -11.33 7.95 13.29
CA GLU A 93 -10.95 9.31 13.69
C GLU A 93 -9.45 9.47 13.99
N GLU A 94 -8.76 8.36 14.27
CA GLU A 94 -7.33 8.32 14.61
C GLU A 94 -6.48 8.52 13.35
N PRO A 95 -5.86 9.70 13.16
CA PRO A 95 -5.22 10.07 11.91
C PRO A 95 -4.02 9.19 11.58
N GLY A 96 -3.25 8.76 12.59
CA GLY A 96 -2.13 7.85 12.41
C GLY A 96 -2.57 6.48 11.89
N TRP A 97 -3.59 5.88 12.53
CA TRP A 97 -4.13 4.59 12.12
C TRP A 97 -4.82 4.64 10.76
N ALA A 98 -5.61 5.69 10.50
CA ALA A 98 -6.28 5.89 9.21
C ALA A 98 -5.25 6.02 8.08
N THR A 99 -4.19 6.79 8.30
CA THR A 99 -3.08 6.95 7.35
C THR A 99 -2.35 5.62 7.14
N ALA A 100 -2.07 4.86 8.21
CA ALA A 100 -1.45 3.55 8.10
C ALA A 100 -2.28 2.60 7.23
N CYS A 101 -3.61 2.59 7.42
CA CYS A 101 -4.52 1.80 6.60
C CYS A 101 -4.52 2.24 5.13
N GLY A 102 -4.48 3.55 4.88
CA GLY A 102 -4.35 4.10 3.52
C GLY A 102 -3.06 3.67 2.84
N LEU A 103 -1.92 3.77 3.54
CA LEU A 103 -0.63 3.32 3.04
C LEU A 103 -0.61 1.82 2.74
N LEU A 104 -1.11 0.99 3.66
CA LEU A 104 -1.19 -0.46 3.47
C LEU A 104 -2.09 -0.83 2.30
N ALA A 105 -3.23 -0.17 2.14
CA ALA A 105 -4.13 -0.39 1.01
C ALA A 105 -3.46 -0.04 -0.33
N LEU A 106 -2.74 1.09 -0.40
CA LEU A 106 -2.01 1.49 -1.60
C LEU A 106 -0.84 0.56 -1.91
N LEU A 107 -0.10 0.10 -0.90
CA LEU A 107 0.95 -0.90 -1.07
C LEU A 107 0.39 -2.23 -1.60
N LEU A 108 -0.79 -2.65 -1.11
CA LEU A 108 -1.48 -3.84 -1.62
C LEU A 108 -1.96 -3.64 -3.06
N CYS A 109 -2.41 -2.44 -3.43
CA CYS A 109 -2.70 -2.09 -4.82
C CYS A 109 -1.44 -2.24 -5.70
N LEU A 110 -0.29 -1.73 -5.23
CA LEU A 110 0.98 -1.87 -5.95
C LEU A 110 1.35 -3.35 -6.13
N LYS A 111 1.20 -4.17 -5.09
CA LYS A 111 1.42 -5.62 -5.16
C LYS A 111 0.58 -6.26 -6.27
N GLU A 112 -0.73 -6.01 -6.30
CA GLU A 112 -1.62 -6.58 -7.31
C GLU A 112 -1.20 -6.19 -8.72
N ARG A 113 -0.77 -4.95 -8.92
CA ARG A 113 -0.29 -4.47 -10.22
C ARG A 113 1.01 -5.14 -10.64
N LEU A 114 2.00 -5.19 -9.76
CA LEU A 114 3.28 -5.85 -10.05
C LEU A 114 3.09 -7.36 -10.28
N ALA A 115 2.22 -8.02 -9.52
CA ALA A 115 1.88 -9.42 -9.74
C ALA A 115 1.18 -9.65 -11.09
N SER A 116 0.27 -8.75 -11.49
CA SER A 116 -0.36 -8.82 -12.82
C SER A 116 0.63 -8.61 -13.96
N LEU A 117 1.64 -7.75 -13.76
CA LEU A 117 2.72 -7.52 -14.73
C LEU A 117 3.66 -8.72 -14.82
N ALA A 118 4.00 -9.34 -13.68
CA ALA A 118 4.81 -10.56 -13.62
C ALA A 118 4.12 -11.77 -14.28
N ALA A 119 2.79 -11.82 -14.26
CA ALA A 119 2.00 -12.87 -14.91
C ALA A 119 1.87 -12.69 -16.42
N SER A 120 2.22 -11.51 -16.96
CA SER A 120 2.19 -11.26 -18.41
C SER A 120 3.34 -11.98 -19.09
N PRO A 121 3.12 -12.64 -20.25
CA PRO A 121 4.17 -13.36 -20.95
C PRO A 121 5.33 -12.42 -21.30
N ALA A 122 6.55 -12.78 -20.87
CA ALA A 122 7.75 -12.04 -21.17
C ALA A 122 8.06 -12.11 -22.68
N ILE A 123 8.42 -10.97 -23.26
CA ILE A 123 8.94 -10.93 -24.63
C ILE A 123 10.29 -11.65 -24.62
N PRO A 124 10.51 -12.70 -25.43
CA PRO A 124 11.78 -13.40 -25.44
C PRO A 124 12.92 -12.46 -25.85
N ALA A 125 14.01 -12.47 -25.07
CA ALA A 125 15.20 -11.68 -25.34
C ALA A 125 15.88 -12.16 -26.65
N ALA A 126 16.44 -11.21 -27.41
CA ALA A 126 17.20 -11.53 -28.60
C ALA A 126 18.52 -12.25 -28.22
N PRO A 127 19.05 -13.14 -29.09
CA PRO A 127 20.30 -13.85 -28.80
C PRO A 127 21.47 -12.87 -28.62
N GLY A 128 22.11 -12.92 -27.45
CA GLY A 128 23.27 -12.08 -27.12
C GLY A 128 22.96 -10.80 -26.36
N GLU A 129 21.69 -10.50 -26.13
CA GLU A 129 21.26 -9.36 -25.31
C GLU A 129 20.94 -9.82 -23.88
N PRO A 130 21.35 -9.07 -22.83
CA PRO A 130 20.94 -9.41 -21.47
C PRO A 130 19.41 -9.44 -21.37
N PRO A 131 18.83 -10.37 -20.59
CA PRO A 131 17.38 -10.45 -20.44
C PRO A 131 16.86 -9.10 -19.91
N PRO A 132 15.79 -8.54 -20.51
CA PRO A 132 15.23 -7.28 -20.06
C PRO A 132 14.81 -7.41 -18.59
N PRO A 133 14.88 -6.32 -17.80
CA PRO A 133 14.41 -6.32 -16.43
C PRO A 133 12.94 -6.77 -16.40
N GLY A 134 12.59 -7.59 -15.41
CA GLY A 134 11.23 -8.10 -15.25
C GLY A 134 10.22 -6.96 -15.19
N ALA A 135 9.03 -7.15 -15.76
CA ALA A 135 7.97 -6.13 -15.78
C ALA A 135 7.47 -5.76 -14.36
N ASP A 136 7.91 -6.49 -13.35
CA ASP A 136 7.68 -6.30 -11.92
C ASP A 136 8.79 -5.52 -11.20
N THR A 137 9.80 -5.03 -11.93
CA THR A 137 10.90 -4.24 -11.36
C THR A 137 10.47 -2.79 -11.13
N LEU A 138 10.72 -2.32 -9.91
CA LEU A 138 10.48 -0.93 -9.53
C LEU A 138 11.67 -0.06 -9.92
N SER A 139 11.40 1.16 -10.40
CA SER A 139 12.45 2.15 -10.60
C SER A 139 13.04 2.61 -9.26
N VAL A 140 14.25 3.17 -9.28
CA VAL A 140 14.94 3.65 -8.05
C VAL A 140 14.09 4.65 -7.26
N GLY A 141 13.36 5.53 -7.96
CA GLY A 141 12.43 6.47 -7.33
C GLY A 141 11.25 5.76 -6.67
N GLN A 142 10.64 4.79 -7.36
CA GLN A 142 9.54 3.99 -6.83
C GLN A 142 9.97 3.16 -5.62
N GLU A 143 11.15 2.54 -5.65
CA GLU A 143 11.68 1.77 -4.51
C GLU A 143 11.91 2.67 -3.28
N ARG A 144 12.37 3.92 -3.48
CA ARG A 144 12.53 4.89 -2.40
C ARG A 144 11.17 5.27 -1.79
N ALA A 145 10.18 5.56 -2.62
CA ALA A 145 8.82 5.87 -2.18
C ALA A 145 8.19 4.69 -1.41
N VAL A 146 8.32 3.47 -1.93
CA VAL A 146 7.84 2.25 -1.26
C VAL A 146 8.53 2.05 0.09
N ARG A 147 9.86 2.21 0.18
CA ARG A 147 10.58 2.12 1.45
C ARG A 147 10.13 3.17 2.47
N ARG A 148 9.83 4.39 2.01
CA ARG A 148 9.27 5.45 2.87
C ARG A 148 7.87 5.08 3.34
N ALA A 149 7.01 4.61 2.44
CA ALA A 149 5.66 4.16 2.76
C ALA A 149 5.64 2.98 3.75
N LEU A 150 6.50 1.98 3.55
CA LEU A 150 6.63 0.85 4.48
C LEU A 150 7.05 1.32 5.88
N ARG A 151 8.06 2.20 5.96
CA ARG A 151 8.49 2.76 7.25
C ARG A 151 7.38 3.53 7.95
N ALA A 152 6.66 4.38 7.22
CA ALA A 152 5.54 5.15 7.77
C ALA A 152 4.37 4.24 8.20
N ALA A 153 4.01 3.25 7.38
CA ALA A 153 2.96 2.28 7.72
C ALA A 153 3.30 1.48 8.99
N LEU A 154 4.57 1.09 9.16
CA LEU A 154 5.03 0.42 10.38
C LEU A 154 5.05 1.36 11.59
N GLY A 155 5.54 2.58 11.44
CA GLY A 155 5.60 3.57 12.50
C GLY A 155 4.22 4.03 13.00
N LEU A 156 3.24 4.13 12.10
CA LEU A 156 1.88 4.58 12.42
C LEU A 156 0.92 3.43 12.73
N GLY A 157 1.13 2.26 12.12
CA GLY A 157 0.16 1.15 12.16
C GLY A 157 0.59 -0.09 12.94
N LEU A 158 1.88 -0.24 13.26
CA LEU A 158 2.39 -1.42 13.98
C LEU A 158 3.02 -1.02 15.32
N LEU A 159 3.95 -0.08 15.30
CA LEU A 159 4.70 0.36 16.47
C LEU A 159 3.82 0.83 17.65
N PRO A 160 2.75 1.63 17.44
CA PRO A 160 1.90 2.10 18.53
C PRO A 160 1.03 1.01 19.16
N HIS A 161 0.96 -0.16 18.53
CA HIS A 161 0.13 -1.29 18.96
C HIS A 161 0.97 -2.45 19.52
N LEU A 162 2.30 -2.36 19.45
CA LEU A 162 3.20 -3.33 20.08
C LEU A 162 3.21 -3.14 21.60
N PRO A 163 3.37 -4.25 22.36
CA PRO A 163 3.53 -4.16 23.81
C PRO A 163 4.85 -3.45 24.17
N PRO A 164 4.91 -2.80 25.35
CA PRO A 164 6.11 -2.14 25.83
C PRO A 164 7.29 -3.13 25.90
N GLY A 165 8.47 -2.70 25.44
CA GLY A 165 9.69 -3.53 25.42
C GLY A 165 10.01 -4.17 24.06
N LEU A 166 9.09 -4.15 23.09
CA LEU A 166 9.31 -4.68 21.73
C LEU A 166 9.52 -3.58 20.66
N GLY A 167 9.67 -2.32 21.08
CA GLY A 167 9.88 -1.11 20.26
C GLY A 167 10.28 0.10 21.11
N PRO A 168 10.57 1.29 20.51
CA PRO A 168 10.65 2.52 21.29
C PRO A 168 9.34 2.67 22.07
N GLY A 169 9.45 3.01 23.36
CA GLY A 169 8.37 2.87 24.34
C GLY A 169 7.04 3.47 23.89
N PRO A 170 5.91 3.03 24.51
CA PRO A 170 4.59 3.50 24.12
C PRO A 170 4.56 5.02 24.14
N GLY A 171 4.45 5.62 22.94
CA GLY A 171 4.26 7.06 22.83
C GLY A 171 2.97 7.47 23.53
N PRO A 172 2.89 8.71 24.05
CA PRO A 172 1.62 9.26 24.55
C PRO A 172 0.64 9.29 23.37
N GLY A 173 -0.48 8.56 23.48
CA GLY A 173 -1.42 8.34 22.36
C GLY A 173 -1.78 6.87 22.09
N LEU A 174 -1.50 5.97 23.04
CA LEU A 174 -2.03 4.61 23.04
C LEU A 174 -3.56 4.64 22.87
N GLY A 175 -4.02 4.32 21.66
CA GLY A 175 -5.45 4.16 21.37
C GLY A 175 -6.13 3.19 22.35
N PRO A 176 -7.48 3.21 22.39
CA PRO A 176 -8.25 2.48 23.39
C PRO A 176 -7.82 1.00 23.42
N PRO A 177 -7.59 0.44 24.62
CA PRO A 177 -6.93 -0.86 24.80
C PRO A 177 -7.58 -1.98 23.97
N GLY A 178 -8.91 -1.99 23.85
CA GLY A 178 -9.66 -3.02 23.11
C GLY A 178 -9.57 -2.96 21.57
N THR A 179 -8.82 -2.02 21.00
CA THR A 179 -8.65 -1.90 19.54
C THR A 179 -7.26 -2.32 19.06
N ARG A 180 -6.33 -2.60 19.97
CA ARG A 180 -4.91 -2.81 19.64
C ARG A 180 -4.67 -4.11 18.90
N GLY A 181 -5.22 -5.22 19.37
CA GLY A 181 -5.06 -6.52 18.71
C GLY A 181 -5.65 -6.57 17.30
N PRO A 182 -6.92 -6.17 17.10
CA PRO A 182 -7.52 -6.15 15.77
C PRO A 182 -6.75 -5.27 14.77
N ARG A 183 -6.27 -4.10 15.21
CA ARG A 183 -5.44 -3.20 14.38
C ARG A 183 -4.08 -3.82 14.06
N LEU A 184 -3.40 -4.38 15.07
CA LEU A 184 -2.14 -5.06 14.89
C LEU A 184 -2.28 -6.25 13.93
N PHE A 185 -3.32 -7.07 14.09
CA PHE A 185 -3.63 -8.18 13.21
C PHE A 185 -3.86 -7.71 11.77
N ALA A 186 -4.68 -6.67 11.57
CA ALA A 186 -4.95 -6.11 10.25
C ALA A 186 -3.66 -5.61 9.56
N ALA A 187 -2.81 -4.88 10.30
CA ALA A 187 -1.55 -4.38 9.78
C ALA A 187 -0.58 -5.53 9.42
N VAL A 188 -0.42 -6.51 10.31
CA VAL A 188 0.46 -7.67 10.10
C VAL A 188 -0.04 -8.54 8.94
N ALA A 189 -1.35 -8.77 8.83
CA ALA A 189 -1.93 -9.53 7.72
C ALA A 189 -1.66 -8.85 6.37
N ALA A 190 -1.83 -7.52 6.30
CA ALA A 190 -1.50 -6.75 5.10
C ALA A 190 0.00 -6.83 4.75
N LEU A 191 0.89 -6.69 5.75
CA LEU A 191 2.34 -6.78 5.54
C LEU A 191 2.78 -8.20 5.14
N ALA A 192 2.18 -9.24 5.70
CA ALA A 192 2.42 -10.62 5.30
C ALA A 192 1.97 -10.87 3.86
N GLU A 193 0.86 -10.29 3.44
CA GLU A 193 0.42 -10.33 2.05
C GLU A 193 1.41 -9.62 1.12
N LEU A 194 1.96 -8.46 1.51
CA LEU A 194 3.00 -7.75 0.74
C LEU A 194 4.28 -8.57 0.61
N ALA A 195 4.66 -9.30 1.67
CA ALA A 195 5.87 -10.11 1.68
C ALA A 195 5.86 -11.27 0.66
N ARG A 196 4.68 -11.66 0.15
CA ARG A 196 4.57 -12.70 -0.89
C ARG A 196 5.15 -12.28 -2.25
N LEU A 197 5.26 -10.98 -2.51
CA LEU A 197 5.86 -10.47 -3.75
C LEU A 197 7.31 -10.05 -3.47
N PRO A 198 8.34 -10.67 -4.08
CA PRO A 198 9.73 -10.38 -3.78
C PRO A 198 10.12 -8.90 -3.88
N ALA A 199 9.59 -8.17 -4.88
CA ALA A 199 9.86 -6.75 -5.09
C ALA A 199 9.46 -5.86 -3.90
N LEU A 200 8.46 -6.26 -3.12
CA LEU A 200 7.99 -5.53 -1.93
C LEU A 200 8.42 -6.22 -0.62
N GLY A 201 8.54 -7.54 -0.64
CA GLY A 201 8.93 -8.36 0.50
C GLY A 201 10.40 -8.23 0.86
N ALA A 202 11.30 -8.16 -0.11
CA ALA A 202 12.73 -8.00 0.15
C ALA A 202 13.06 -6.75 1.00
N PRO A 203 12.62 -5.52 0.66
CA PRO A 203 12.89 -4.35 1.48
C PRO A 203 12.15 -4.37 2.82
N LEU A 204 10.96 -4.97 2.88
CA LEU A 204 10.20 -5.14 4.11
C LEU A 204 10.94 -6.04 5.10
N LEU A 205 11.35 -7.24 4.66
CA LEU A 205 12.02 -8.22 5.52
C LEU A 205 13.44 -7.78 5.88
N ALA A 206 14.21 -7.24 4.92
CA ALA A 206 15.58 -6.81 5.18
C ALA A 206 15.70 -5.75 6.28
N ARG A 207 14.70 -4.87 6.43
CA ARG A 207 14.75 -3.75 7.39
C ARG A 207 13.80 -3.90 8.58
N HIS A 208 12.72 -4.66 8.44
CA HIS A 208 11.62 -4.65 9.40
C HIS A 208 11.19 -6.05 9.85
N LEU A 209 11.92 -7.11 9.50
CA LEU A 209 11.64 -8.48 9.96
C LEU A 209 11.49 -8.55 11.48
N ARG A 210 12.37 -7.88 12.25
CA ARG A 210 12.29 -7.88 13.71
C ARG A 210 10.94 -7.36 14.24
N LEU A 211 10.41 -6.30 13.62
CA LEU A 211 9.12 -5.71 14.01
C LEU A 211 7.94 -6.61 13.61
N LEU A 212 8.02 -7.26 12.45
CA LEU A 212 7.00 -8.22 12.03
C LEU A 212 6.95 -9.43 12.95
N LEU A 213 8.12 -10.00 13.29
CA LEU A 213 8.20 -11.12 14.20
C LEU A 213 7.72 -10.73 15.61
N SER A 214 8.09 -9.55 16.11
CA SER A 214 7.60 -9.10 17.42
C SER A 214 6.09 -8.91 17.44
N ALA A 215 5.50 -8.37 16.37
CA ALA A 215 4.06 -8.26 16.22
C ALA A 215 3.36 -9.61 16.17
N LEU A 216 3.88 -10.56 15.39
CA LEU A 216 3.36 -11.93 15.30
C LEU A 216 3.44 -12.66 16.65
N CYS A 217 4.57 -12.55 17.35
CA CYS A 217 4.72 -13.09 18.69
C CYS A 217 3.73 -12.43 19.67
N GLY A 218 3.54 -11.11 19.58
CA GLY A 218 2.57 -10.37 20.38
C GLY A 218 1.11 -10.78 20.09
N LEU A 219 0.77 -11.12 18.85
CA LEU A 219 -0.56 -11.63 18.51
C LEU A 219 -0.78 -13.06 19.00
N GLY A 220 0.26 -13.92 18.96
CA GLY A 220 0.14 -15.33 19.35
C GLY A 220 0.31 -15.60 20.85
N HIS A 221 1.07 -14.76 21.57
CA HIS A 221 1.46 -14.99 22.97
C HIS A 221 1.30 -13.73 23.85
N GLY A 222 0.71 -12.66 23.31
CA GLY A 222 0.59 -11.39 24.03
C GLY A 222 -0.40 -11.46 25.20
N PRO A 223 -0.36 -10.46 26.09
CA PRO A 223 -1.30 -10.37 27.20
C PRO A 223 -2.74 -10.34 26.67
N THR A 224 -3.69 -10.92 27.42
CA THR A 224 -5.13 -10.97 27.09
C THR A 224 -5.72 -9.60 26.73
N ALA A 225 -5.09 -8.50 27.14
CA ALA A 225 -5.42 -7.12 26.76
C ALA A 225 -5.23 -6.79 25.26
N LEU A 226 -4.53 -7.61 24.48
CA LEU A 226 -4.53 -7.52 23.01
C LEU A 226 -5.67 -8.34 22.38
N CYS A 227 -6.31 -9.25 23.13
CA CYS A 227 -7.33 -10.16 22.60
C CYS A 227 -8.77 -9.75 22.97
N GLN A 228 -8.93 -8.73 23.81
CA GLN A 228 -10.20 -8.10 24.17
C GLN A 228 -10.38 -6.79 23.41
#